data_AF-A0A2R6M4P0-F1
#
_entry.id   AF-A0A2R6M4P0-F1
#
_cell.length_a   1.000
_cell.length_b   1.000
_cell.length_c   1.000
_cell.angle_alpha   90.00
_cell.angle_beta   90.00
_cell.angle_gamma   90.00
#
_symmetry.space_group_name_H-M   'P 1'
#
loop_
_entity.id
_entity.type
_entity.pdbx_description
1 polymer ?
#
loop_
_entity_poly.entity_id
_entity_poly.type
_entity_poly.pdbx_seq_one_letter_code
_entity_poly.pdbx_strand_id
1 'polypeptide(L)' 'AADLAEAMDPDLVLPVHYNTFEALETDSGAFAADVAGRGVPVVLDERAGD' A
#
# COMPACT_ATOMS: atom_id res chain seq x y z
N ALA A 1 7.85 4.17 -3.77
CA ALA A 1 7.27 2.81 -3.90
C ALA A 1 6.09 2.81 -4.85
N ALA A 2 5.18 3.79 -4.77
CA ALA A 2 4.12 3.96 -5.77
C ALA A 2 4.66 4.14 -7.21
N ASP A 3 5.81 4.79 -7.39
CA ASP A 3 6.45 4.88 -8.72
C ASP A 3 6.78 3.49 -9.32
N LEU A 4 7.12 2.51 -8.46
CA LEU A 4 7.36 1.14 -8.91
C LEU A 4 6.04 0.45 -9.30
N ALA A 5 4.97 0.67 -8.53
CA ALA A 5 3.65 0.14 -8.84
C ALA A 5 3.15 0.68 -10.19
N GLU A 6 3.28 1.99 -10.43
CA GLU A 6 2.94 2.63 -11.70
C GLU A 6 3.76 2.05 -12.86
N ALA A 7 5.07 1.89 -12.69
CA ALA A 7 5.94 1.35 -13.74
C ALA A 7 5.65 -0.13 -14.07
N MET A 8 5.11 -0.89 -13.11
CA MET A 8 4.78 -2.31 -13.29
C MET A 8 3.40 -2.56 -13.90
N ASP A 9 2.50 -1.57 -13.86
CA ASP A 9 1.10 -1.66 -14.30
C ASP A 9 0.37 -2.94 -13.85
N PRO A 10 0.36 -3.26 -12.53
CA PRO A 10 -0.31 -4.45 -12.05
C PRO A 10 -1.83 -4.23 -11.97
N ASP A 11 -2.59 -5.31 -12.16
CA ASP A 11 -4.04 -5.28 -11.96
C ASP A 11 -4.45 -5.00 -10.50
N LEU A 12 -3.56 -5.28 -9.53
CA LEU A 12 -3.77 -5.04 -8.10
C LEU A 12 -2.46 -4.99 -7.32
N VAL A 13 -2.35 -4.06 -6.37
CA VAL A 13 -1.30 -4.01 -5.36
C VAL A 13 -1.87 -4.38 -3.99
N LEU A 14 -1.17 -5.29 -3.29
CA LEU A 14 -1.33 -5.55 -1.86
C LEU A 14 0.05 -5.34 -1.22
N PRO A 15 0.29 -4.24 -0.49
CA PRO A 15 1.56 -4.07 0.22
C PRO A 15 1.70 -5.15 1.29
N VAL A 16 2.94 -5.58 1.51
CA VAL A 16 3.31 -6.54 2.55
C VAL A 16 4.50 -6.01 3.34
N HIS A 17 4.77 -6.61 4.50
CA HIS A 17 5.96 -6.31 5.30
C HIS A 17 6.01 -4.86 5.82
N TYR A 18 4.86 -4.35 6.24
CA TYR A 18 4.67 -3.09 6.95
C TYR A 18 3.86 -3.36 8.21
N ASN A 19 3.97 -2.51 9.23
CA ASN A 19 3.23 -2.62 10.50
C ASN A 19 3.39 -3.99 11.21
N THR A 20 4.44 -4.75 10.90
CA THR A 20 4.70 -6.08 11.49
C THR A 20 5.44 -5.98 12.82
N PHE A 21 6.13 -4.87 13.08
CA PHE A 21 6.74 -4.49 14.36
C PHE A 21 7.01 -2.98 14.37
N GLU A 22 7.28 -2.42 15.56
CA GLU A 22 7.39 -0.97 15.82
C GLU A 22 8.30 -0.23 14.82
N ALA A 23 9.47 -0.79 14.50
CA ALA A 23 10.41 -0.13 13.59
C ALA A 23 9.96 -0.14 12.10
N LEU A 24 8.88 -0.85 11.77
CA LEU A 24 8.25 -0.88 10.45
C LEU A 24 6.84 -0.27 10.46
N GLU A 25 6.48 0.48 11.49
CA GLU A 25 5.27 1.30 11.47
C GLU A 25 5.33 2.29 10.31
N THR A 26 4.27 2.30 9.49
CA THR A 26 4.14 3.17 8.33
C THR A 26 2.71 3.65 8.19
N ASP A 27 2.55 4.77 7.48
CA ASP A 27 1.24 5.22 7.02
C ASP A 27 0.83 4.42 5.77
N SER A 28 0.11 3.32 6.01
CA SER A 28 -0.43 2.46 4.95
C SER A 28 -1.49 3.16 4.11
N GLY A 29 -2.27 4.08 4.73
CA GLY A 29 -3.30 4.86 4.07
C GLY A 29 -2.73 5.86 3.07
N ALA A 30 -1.66 6.57 3.43
CA ALA A 30 -0.96 7.47 2.52
C ALA A 30 -0.35 6.72 1.34
N PHE A 31 0.23 5.53 1.57
CA PHE A 31 0.71 4.69 0.47
C PHE A 31 -0.42 4.26 -0.47
N ALA A 32 -1.54 3.78 0.07
CA ALA A 32 -2.69 3.39 -0.73
C ALA A 32 -3.26 4.57 -1.55
N ALA A 33 -3.32 5.77 -0.96
CA ALA A 33 -3.76 6.97 -1.65
C ALA A 33 -2.84 7.35 -2.83
N ASP A 34 -1.51 7.26 -2.67
CA ASP A 34 -0.54 7.54 -3.74
C ASP A 34 -0.64 6.53 -4.89
N VAL A 35 -0.73 5.24 -4.58
CA VAL A 35 -0.89 4.18 -5.60
C VAL A 35 -2.22 4.33 -6.35
N ALA A 36 -3.33 4.54 -5.63
CA ALA A 36 -4.64 4.74 -6.24
C ALA A 36 -4.70 6.03 -7.08
N GLY A 37 -4.04 7.11 -6.64
CA GLY A 37 -3.95 8.37 -7.36
C GLY A 37 -3.24 8.26 -8.72
N ARG A 38 -2.41 7.24 -8.89
CA ARG A 38 -1.72 6.90 -10.15
C ARG A 38 -2.51 5.93 -11.03
N GLY A 39 -3.72 5.55 -10.63
CA GLY A 39 -4.62 4.69 -11.39
C GLY A 39 -4.43 3.18 -11.17
N VAL A 40 -3.56 2.78 -10.26
CA VAL A 40 -3.32 1.37 -9.93
C VAL A 40 -4.24 0.95 -8.78
N PRO A 41 -5.07 -0.11 -8.93
CA PRO A 41 -5.88 -0.62 -7.84
C PRO A 41 -5.03 -1.10 -6.67
N VAL A 42 -5.42 -0.76 -5.44
CA VAL A 42 -4.70 -1.13 -4.23
C VAL A 42 -5.66 -1.51 -3.10
N VAL A 43 -5.28 -2.50 -2.33
CA VAL A 43 -5.97 -2.94 -1.12
C VAL A 43 -5.01 -2.96 0.06
N LEU A 44 -5.52 -2.72 1.27
CA LEU A 44 -4.80 -2.96 2.51
C LEU A 44 -5.42 -4.18 3.20
N ASP A 45 -4.60 -5.17 3.54
CA ASP A 45 -5.00 -6.32 4.35
C ASP A 45 -4.72 -6.03 5.84
N GLU A 46 -5.35 -4.98 6.33
CA GLU A 46 -5.32 -4.60 7.74
C GLU A 46 -6.69 -4.86 8.35
N ARG A 47 -6.71 -5.37 9.59
CA ARG A 47 -7.97 -5.36 10.35
C ARG A 47 -8.23 -3.93 10.76
N ALA A 48 -9.42 -3.40 10.46
CA ALA A 48 -9.90 -2.21 11.14
C ALA A 48 -9.77 -2.48 12.64
N GLY A 49 -9.01 -1.64 13.35
CA GLY A 49 -8.79 -1.81 14.79
C GLY A 49 -10.12 -1.94 15.52
N ASP A 50 -10.14 -2.74 16.59
CA ASP A 50 -11.28 -2.81 17.52
C ASP A 50 -11.68 -1.40 18.02
#